data_AF-A0A958M950-F1
#
_entry.id   AF-A0A958M950-F1
#
_cell.length_a   1.000
_cell.length_b   1.000
_cell.length_c   1.000
_cell.angle_alpha   90.00
_cell.angle_beta   90.00
_cell.angle_gamma   90.00
#
_symmetry.space_group_name_H-M   'P 1'
#
loop_
_entity.id
_entity.type
_entity.pdbx_description
1 polymer ?
#
loop_
_entity_poly.entity_id
_entity_poly.type
_entity_poly.pdbx_seq_one_letter_code
_entity_poly.pdbx_strand_id
1 'polypeptide(L)'
;MNEQLLLKHIKNFKKKSEKSLDSFIEHKNERSEHMAFYQSYTKERILSMNAEEIYSYISKLWAMLIWGNKNYVVDKLIDDNGIGNFKKNLAELVWGNNLIEQRWNSFRGNIKGM
;
A
#
# COMPACT_ATOMS: atom_id res chain seq x y z
N MET A 1 -3.69 -20.11 20.48
CA MET A 1 -3.71 -20.20 19.01
C MET A 1 -4.14 -21.61 18.62
N ASN A 2 -5.05 -21.78 17.65
CA ASN A 2 -5.54 -23.11 17.26
C ASN A 2 -4.68 -23.71 16.14
N GLU A 3 -3.75 -24.59 16.50
CA GLU A 3 -2.77 -25.18 15.58
C GLU A 3 -3.40 -26.13 14.56
N GLN A 4 -4.41 -26.90 14.97
CA GLN A 4 -5.11 -27.81 14.06
C GLN A 4 -5.82 -27.05 12.93
N LEU A 5 -6.46 -25.93 13.28
CA LEU A 5 -7.09 -25.06 12.31
C LEU A 5 -6.06 -24.43 11.36
N LEU A 6 -4.94 -23.95 11.89
CA LEU A 6 -3.83 -23.41 11.09
C LEU A 6 -3.32 -24.44 10.07
N LEU A 7 -3.01 -25.66 10.53
CA LEU A 7 -2.54 -26.74 9.67
C LEU A 7 -3.55 -27.11 8.57
N LYS A 8 -4.85 -27.12 8.90
CA LYS A 8 -5.93 -27.34 7.93
C LYS A 8 -5.91 -26.27 6.84
N HIS A 9 -5.78 -25.00 7.19
CA HIS A 9 -5.71 -23.90 6.22
C HIS A 9 -4.44 -23.96 5.36
N ILE A 10 -3.27 -24.26 5.94
CA ILE A 10 -2.01 -24.43 5.20
C ILE A 10 -2.15 -25.55 4.15
N LYS A 11 -2.67 -26.72 4.54
CA LYS A 11 -2.88 -27.84 3.60
C LYS A 11 -3.82 -27.45 2.46
N ASN A 12 -4.94 -26.78 2.76
CA ASN A 12 -5.88 -26.31 1.75
C ASN A 12 -5.26 -25.28 0.80
N PHE A 13 -4.43 -24.37 1.31
CA PHE A 13 -3.72 -23.40 0.49
C PHE A 13 -2.77 -24.07 -0.49
N LYS A 14 -1.92 -25.00 -0.01
CA LYS A 14 -0.98 -25.77 -0.86
C LYS A 14 -1.71 -26.53 -1.99
N LYS A 15 -2.80 -27.21 -1.65
CA LYS A 15 -3.62 -27.93 -2.64
C LYS A 15 -4.23 -27.00 -3.69
N LYS A 16 -4.63 -25.78 -3.31
CA LYS A 16 -5.16 -24.79 -4.26
C LYS A 16 -4.07 -24.23 -5.15
N SER A 17 -2.88 -23.93 -4.61
CA SER A 17 -1.76 -23.41 -5.40
C SER A 17 -1.27 -24.41 -6.45
N GLU A 18 -1.29 -25.71 -6.14
CA GLU A 18 -0.89 -26.76 -7.10
C GLU A 18 -1.91 -26.92 -8.24
N LYS A 19 -3.20 -26.73 -7.96
CA LYS A 19 -4.27 -26.83 -8.98
C LYS A 19 -4.31 -25.68 -9.98
N SER A 20 -3.79 -24.51 -9.59
CA SER A 20 -3.81 -23.29 -10.40
C SER A 20 -2.44 -22.64 -10.37
N LEU A 21 -1.43 -23.40 -10.79
CA LEU A 21 -0.01 -23.05 -10.63
C LEU A 21 0.35 -21.72 -11.31
N ASP A 22 -0.13 -21.48 -12.52
CA ASP A 22 0.19 -20.27 -13.28
C ASP A 22 -0.32 -19.01 -12.57
N SER A 23 -1.61 -18.98 -12.21
CA SER A 23 -2.20 -17.88 -11.42
C SER A 23 -1.52 -17.72 -10.06
N PHE A 24 -1.14 -18.82 -9.41
CA PHE A 24 -0.41 -18.76 -8.15
C PHE A 24 0.97 -18.10 -8.32
N ILE A 25 1.72 -18.45 -9.37
CA ILE A 25 3.01 -17.86 -9.69
C ILE A 25 2.84 -16.37 -10.03
N GLU A 26 1.85 -16.02 -10.85
CA GLU A 26 1.52 -14.64 -11.20
C GLU A 26 1.24 -13.79 -9.95
N HIS A 27 0.32 -14.22 -9.09
CA HIS A 27 0.03 -13.50 -7.83
C HIS A 27 1.21 -13.47 -6.86
N LYS A 28 2.12 -14.44 -6.92
CA LYS A 28 3.36 -14.42 -6.11
C LYS A 28 4.35 -13.38 -6.64
N ASN A 29 4.49 -13.30 -7.96
CA ASN A 29 5.37 -12.31 -8.61
C ASN A 29 4.84 -10.89 -8.38
N GLU A 30 3.55 -10.65 -8.61
CA GLU A 30 2.91 -9.35 -8.37
C GLU A 30 3.14 -8.85 -6.93
N ARG A 31 2.93 -9.73 -5.93
CA ARG A 31 3.21 -9.39 -4.53
C ARG A 31 4.68 -9.08 -4.28
N SER A 32 5.59 -9.81 -4.92
CA SER A 32 7.03 -9.62 -4.74
C SER A 32 7.48 -8.28 -5.36
N GLU A 33 6.92 -7.92 -6.52
CA GLU A 33 7.14 -6.63 -7.18
C GLU A 33 6.58 -5.47 -6.35
N HIS A 34 5.36 -5.59 -5.80
CA HIS A 34 4.79 -4.58 -4.92
C HIS A 34 5.61 -4.41 -3.64
N MET A 35 6.04 -5.51 -3.02
CA MET A 35 6.93 -5.46 -1.85
C MET A 35 8.23 -4.73 -2.18
N ALA A 36 8.91 -5.13 -3.26
CA ALA A 36 10.16 -4.49 -3.68
C ALA A 36 9.97 -3.00 -3.97
N PHE A 37 8.87 -2.64 -4.65
CA PHE A 37 8.54 -1.25 -4.94
C PHE A 37 8.37 -0.42 -3.66
N TYR A 38 7.48 -0.82 -2.75
CA TYR A 38 7.19 -0.03 -1.55
C TYR A 38 8.32 -0.05 -0.51
N GLN A 39 9.02 -1.17 -0.37
CA GLN A 39 10.17 -1.27 0.54
C GLN A 39 11.40 -0.50 0.05
N SER A 40 11.43 -0.09 -1.23
CA SER A 40 12.47 0.81 -1.75
C SER A 40 12.32 2.27 -1.29
N TYR A 41 11.21 2.64 -0.63
CA TYR A 41 10.98 3.99 -0.15
C TYR A 41 11.52 4.18 1.26
N THR A 42 12.30 5.24 1.47
CA THR A 42 12.69 5.71 2.80
C THR A 42 11.81 6.89 3.24
N LYS A 43 11.92 7.27 4.51
CA LYS A 43 11.25 8.47 5.03
C LYS A 43 11.66 9.72 4.25
N GLU A 44 12.94 9.87 3.97
CA GLU A 44 13.53 11.00 3.25
C GLU A 44 13.01 11.06 1.82
N ARG A 45 12.95 9.90 1.14
CA ARG A 45 12.39 9.80 -0.22
C ARG A 45 10.92 10.22 -0.25
N ILE A 46 10.11 9.76 0.71
CA ILE A 46 8.70 10.19 0.82
C ILE A 46 8.62 11.71 0.99
N LEU A 47 9.45 12.28 1.86
CA LEU A 47 9.48 13.73 2.12
C LEU A 47 10.01 14.56 0.95
N SER A 48 10.74 13.95 0.00
CA SER A 48 11.22 14.64 -1.20
C SER A 48 10.31 14.46 -2.42
N MET A 49 9.24 13.66 -2.34
CA MET A 49 8.41 13.36 -3.51
C MET A 49 7.81 14.61 -4.16
N ASN A 50 7.88 14.64 -5.49
CA ASN A 50 7.09 15.53 -6.32
C ASN A 50 5.71 14.92 -6.66
N ALA A 51 4.89 15.62 -7.45
CA ALA A 51 3.56 15.15 -7.83
C ALA A 51 3.57 13.83 -8.63
N GLU A 52 4.53 13.66 -9.55
CA GLU A 52 4.68 12.44 -10.35
C GLU A 52 5.07 11.24 -9.49
N GLU A 53 5.94 11.45 -8.51
CA GLU A 53 6.34 10.40 -7.57
C GLU A 53 5.18 10.01 -6.63
N ILE A 54 4.36 10.98 -6.20
CA ILE A 54 3.11 10.71 -5.48
C ILE A 54 2.16 9.88 -6.35
N TYR A 55 2.01 10.23 -7.63
CA TYR A 55 1.23 9.44 -8.57
C TYR A 55 1.76 8.01 -8.68
N SER A 56 3.06 7.82 -8.89
CA SER A 56 3.65 6.49 -8.97
C SER A 56 3.46 5.69 -7.68
N TYR A 57 3.50 6.34 -6.52
CA TYR A 57 3.33 5.67 -5.23
C TYR A 57 1.87 5.20 -5.03
N ILE A 58 0.92 6.10 -5.29
CA ILE A 58 -0.51 5.86 -5.02
C ILE A 58 -1.11 4.95 -6.08
N SER A 59 -0.83 5.18 -7.37
CA SER A 59 -1.41 4.41 -8.48
C SER A 59 -1.10 2.90 -8.46
N LYS A 60 -0.05 2.49 -7.75
CA LYS A 60 0.35 1.09 -7.53
C LYS A 60 -0.32 0.43 -6.33
N LEU A 61 -1.10 1.15 -5.53
CA LEU A 61 -1.84 0.54 -4.44
C LEU A 61 -2.87 -0.43 -5.01
N TRP A 62 -3.07 -1.55 -4.32
CA TRP A 62 -4.09 -2.52 -4.72
C TRP A 62 -5.50 -1.89 -4.75
N ALA A 63 -5.78 -0.96 -3.83
CA ALA A 63 -7.01 -0.18 -3.81
C ALA A 63 -7.21 0.69 -5.08
N MET A 64 -6.14 1.00 -5.82
CA MET A 64 -6.24 1.77 -7.07
C MET A 64 -6.66 0.93 -8.27
N LEU A 65 -6.78 -0.40 -8.16
CA LEU A 65 -7.22 -1.25 -9.26
C LEU A 65 -8.67 -1.00 -9.67
N ILE A 66 -9.52 -0.49 -8.77
CA ILE A 66 -10.93 -0.17 -9.07
C ILE A 66 -11.09 1.14 -9.86
N TRP A 67 -10.02 1.94 -9.96
CA TRP A 67 -10.05 3.25 -10.59
C TRP A 67 -9.49 3.21 -12.00
N GLY A 68 -10.35 3.42 -12.99
CA GLY A 68 -9.93 3.55 -14.40
C GLY A 68 -9.08 4.80 -14.65
N ASN A 69 -9.50 5.96 -14.10
CA ASN A 69 -8.75 7.21 -14.17
C ASN A 69 -7.99 7.47 -12.87
N LYS A 70 -6.79 6.89 -12.74
CA LYS A 70 -5.95 7.05 -11.55
C LYS A 70 -5.41 8.48 -11.39
N ASN A 71 -5.20 9.20 -12.50
CA ASN A 71 -4.74 10.59 -12.46
C ASN A 71 -5.75 11.44 -11.70
N TYR A 72 -7.04 11.35 -12.04
CA TYR A 72 -8.09 12.10 -11.36
C TYR A 72 -8.09 11.90 -9.84
N VAL A 73 -7.90 10.66 -9.37
CA VAL A 73 -7.87 10.35 -7.94
C VAL A 73 -6.66 10.96 -7.25
N VAL A 74 -5.49 10.86 -7.88
CA VAL A 74 -4.24 11.41 -7.32
C VAL A 74 -4.23 12.93 -7.37
N ASP A 75 -4.69 13.54 -8.47
CA ASP A 75 -4.79 14.99 -8.62
C ASP A 75 -5.72 15.54 -7.54
N LYS A 76 -6.89 14.93 -7.36
CA LYS A 76 -7.82 15.31 -6.29
C LYS A 76 -7.21 15.15 -4.89
N LEU A 77 -6.48 14.05 -4.65
CA LEU A 77 -5.77 13.84 -3.38
C LEU A 77 -4.74 14.96 -3.14
N ILE A 78 -4.02 15.39 -4.17
CA ILE A 78 -3.05 16.48 -4.08
C ILE A 78 -3.75 17.83 -3.90
N ASP A 79 -4.83 18.09 -4.61
CA ASP A 79 -5.59 19.34 -4.54
C ASP A 79 -6.24 19.54 -3.16
N ASP A 80 -6.84 18.48 -2.61
CA ASP A 80 -7.56 18.53 -1.33
C ASP A 80 -6.64 18.65 -0.11
N ASN A 81 -5.38 18.21 -0.24
CA ASN A 81 -4.45 18.08 0.88
C ASN A 81 -3.19 18.94 0.75
N GLY A 82 -2.75 19.24 -0.47
CA GLY A 82 -1.44 19.81 -0.78
C GLY A 82 -0.30 18.79 -0.65
N ILE A 83 0.64 18.82 -1.60
CA ILE A 83 1.82 17.93 -1.66
C ILE A 83 2.59 17.90 -0.33
N GLY A 84 2.85 19.08 0.26
CA GLY A 84 3.64 19.21 1.47
C GLY A 84 3.01 18.55 2.70
N ASN A 85 1.68 18.72 2.86
CA ASN A 85 0.94 18.09 3.95
C ASN A 85 0.83 16.58 3.73
N PHE A 86 0.52 16.16 2.50
CA PHE A 86 0.40 14.75 2.15
C PHE A 86 1.67 13.96 2.46
N LYS A 87 2.83 14.42 1.93
CA LYS A 87 4.10 13.71 2.13
C LYS A 87 4.52 13.64 3.60
N LYS A 88 4.25 14.70 4.38
CA LYS A 88 4.54 14.73 5.82
C LYS A 88 3.71 13.68 6.57
N ASN A 89 2.41 13.63 6.31
CA ASN A 89 1.53 12.66 6.96
C ASN A 89 1.80 11.23 6.50
N LEU A 90 2.10 11.00 5.21
CA LEU A 90 2.48 9.68 4.72
C LEU A 90 3.80 9.19 5.34
N ALA A 91 4.80 10.07 5.45
CA ALA A 91 6.06 9.76 6.11
C ALA A 91 5.86 9.42 7.59
N GLU A 92 4.99 10.15 8.30
CA GLU A 92 4.65 9.86 9.69
C GLU A 92 3.86 8.54 9.81
N LEU A 93 2.95 8.25 8.88
CA LEU A 93 2.20 6.99 8.87
C LEU A 93 3.15 5.78 8.81
N VAL A 94 4.08 5.78 7.85
CA VAL A 94 4.95 4.63 7.58
C VAL A 94 6.13 4.57 8.55
N TRP A 95 6.77 5.70 8.82
CA TRP A 95 8.07 5.79 9.53
C TRP A 95 8.03 6.59 10.83
N GLY A 96 6.84 6.96 11.32
CA GLY A 96 6.68 7.59 12.62
C GLY A 96 7.01 6.64 13.78
N ASN A 97 7.43 7.21 14.91
CA ASN A 97 7.82 6.44 16.10
C ASN A 97 6.62 6.08 17.00
N ASN A 98 5.46 6.70 16.77
CA ASN A 98 4.25 6.43 17.52
C ASN A 98 3.66 5.05 17.20
N LEU A 99 2.73 4.58 18.03
CA LEU A 99 2.00 3.35 17.77
C LEU A 99 1.27 3.45 16.42
N ILE A 100 1.19 2.32 15.69
CA ILE A 100 0.58 2.30 14.35
C ILE A 100 -0.86 2.81 14.36
N GLU A 101 -1.63 2.56 15.42
CA GLU A 101 -3.00 3.06 15.57
C GLU A 101 -3.05 4.60 15.63
N GLN A 102 -2.10 5.22 16.34
CA GLN A 102 -2.04 6.67 16.52
C GLN A 102 -1.61 7.33 15.21
N ARG A 103 -0.63 6.73 14.52
CA ARG A 103 -0.18 7.14 13.20
C ARG A 103 -1.31 7.06 12.17
N TRP A 104 -2.05 5.95 12.17
CA TRP A 104 -3.21 5.74 11.31
C TRP A 104 -4.34 6.73 11.59
N ASN A 105 -4.70 6.94 12.85
CA ASN A 105 -5.74 7.89 13.24
C ASN A 105 -5.36 9.33 12.85
N SER A 106 -4.09 9.71 13.07
CA SER A 106 -3.56 11.01 12.65
C SER A 106 -3.62 11.15 11.12
N PHE A 107 -3.17 10.15 10.37
CA PHE A 107 -3.19 10.18 8.91
C PHE A 107 -4.62 10.38 8.38
N ARG A 108 -5.59 9.56 8.82
CA ARG A 108 -6.99 9.67 8.39
C ARG A 108 -7.68 10.96 8.85
N GLY A 109 -7.25 11.54 9.98
CA GLY A 109 -7.76 12.82 10.45
C GLY A 109 -7.27 14.01 9.63
N ASN A 110 -6.07 13.92 9.04
CA ASN A 110 -5.39 15.01 8.36
C ASN A 110 -5.40 14.91 6.83
N ILE A 111 -5.69 13.73 6.28
CA ILE A 111 -5.70 13.46 4.84
C ILE A 111 -7.11 13.11 4.38
N LYS A 112 -7.66 13.92 3.47
CA LYS A 112 -8.95 13.69 2.80
C LYS A 112 -8.78 12.75 1.63
N GLY A 113 -9.78 11.89 1.40
CA GLY A 113 -9.84 11.00 0.23
C GLY A 113 -9.10 9.68 0.38
N MET A 114 -8.66 9.30 1.59
CA MET A 114 -7.96 8.05 1.92
C MET A 114 -8.52 7.40 3.19
#